data_AF-A0A645B3F1-F1
#
_entry.id   AF-A0A645B3F1-F1
#
_cell.length_a   1.000
_cell.length_b   1.000
_cell.length_c   1.000
_cell.angle_alpha   90.00
_cell.angle_beta   90.00
_cell.angle_gamma   90.00
#
_symmetry.space_group_name_H-M   'P 1'
#
loop_
_entity.id
_entity.type
_entity.pdbx_description
1 polymer ?
#
loop_
_entity_poly.entity_id
_entity_poly.type
_entity_poly.pdbx_seq_one_letter_code
_entity_poly.pdbx_strand_id
1 'polypeptide(L)'
;MISGTDENSLPLNLQGLWANQVQTPWNGDYHLNINVQMNYWPVEVCNLSELHKPLIDFTQSIVPSGEATAQTFYGANGWLAHMMSNPWKFTAPGEHASWGATNTGGAWLCEHLWEHYAFTQDKEYLRTVYPTLAGAAQFFLNSMISEPRNGWLVTAPSSSPENAFYMPGSDDRIFVCMGPTMDVQIVNELFTNVLSAAAILGIEDETTTNIRETLPKLPPMQISPEGYLQEWLEDYKEVDPKHRHVSHLYGLYPSNQISPNTTPELAAAARETLERRGDAGTGWSRAWKINFWARLYDGNRAFKLLKSLLEPTSGSEVNMHRGSGTYANLFCAHPPFQIDGNLGGTAGIAEMLIQSQDGYIQLLPALPDKWPTGRFKGLRVRGGAEAAASWSDNRLSSATIKALNDNTFKVKIPGYATTVKQNGKELTAENGYVSVVLKAGQEAKLEFIP
;
A
#
# COMPACT_ATOMS: atom_id res chain seq x y z
N MET A 1 -7.58 13.91 -7.36
CA MET A 1 -6.25 14.36 -6.92
C MET A 1 -5.96 15.78 -7.40
N ILE A 2 -5.77 16.01 -8.71
CA ILE A 2 -5.47 17.35 -9.30
C ILE A 2 -6.33 18.48 -8.74
N SER A 3 -7.66 18.29 -8.62
CA SER A 3 -8.57 19.34 -8.15
C SER A 3 -8.70 19.46 -6.63
N GLY A 4 -8.06 18.59 -5.86
CA GLY A 4 -8.22 18.53 -4.40
C GLY A 4 -6.97 18.89 -3.60
N THR A 5 -5.80 18.95 -4.25
CA THR A 5 -4.51 19.29 -3.60
C THR A 5 -3.55 19.85 -4.65
N ASP A 6 -2.62 20.70 -4.22
CA ASP A 6 -1.48 21.21 -4.97
C ASP A 6 -0.21 21.21 -4.10
N GLU A 7 0.96 21.43 -4.70
CA GLU A 7 2.28 21.40 -4.08
C GLU A 7 2.47 22.27 -2.82
N ASN A 8 1.60 23.26 -2.59
CA ASN A 8 1.65 24.23 -1.49
C ASN A 8 0.46 24.11 -0.53
N SER A 9 -0.31 23.04 -0.65
CA SER A 9 -1.51 22.78 0.15
C SER A 9 -1.29 21.68 1.20
N LEU A 10 -2.30 21.46 2.05
CA LEU A 10 -2.38 20.27 2.88
C LEU A 10 -2.79 19.05 2.04
N PRO A 11 -2.50 17.81 2.51
CA PRO A 11 -2.89 16.62 1.77
C PRO A 11 -4.41 16.44 1.71
N LEU A 12 -4.86 15.57 0.80
CA LEU A 12 -6.25 15.15 0.69
C LEU A 12 -6.71 14.46 1.98
N ASN A 13 -7.76 14.99 2.61
CA ASN A 13 -8.41 14.33 3.73
C ASN A 13 -9.44 13.30 3.25
N LEU A 14 -10.25 12.75 4.16
CA LEU A 14 -11.31 11.78 3.87
C LEU A 14 -12.30 12.20 2.74
N GLN A 15 -12.49 13.49 2.51
CA GLN A 15 -13.37 14.06 1.48
C GLN A 15 -12.61 14.90 0.43
N GLY A 16 -11.28 14.80 0.42
CA GLY A 16 -10.39 15.62 -0.40
C GLY A 16 -10.40 17.08 0.03
N LEU A 17 -11.06 17.93 -0.75
CA LEU A 17 -11.27 19.36 -0.46
C LEU A 17 -12.77 19.70 -0.30
N TRP A 18 -13.67 18.74 -0.55
CA TRP A 18 -15.09 19.03 -0.75
C TRP A 18 -15.92 18.60 0.47
N ALA A 19 -16.35 19.59 1.25
CA ALA A 19 -17.29 19.40 2.34
C ALA A 19 -18.33 20.53 2.34
N ASN A 20 -19.59 20.19 2.62
CA ASN A 20 -20.68 21.16 2.79
C ASN A 20 -21.22 21.20 4.23
N GLN A 21 -20.56 20.50 5.16
CA GLN A 21 -20.94 20.38 6.56
C GLN A 21 -19.83 20.96 7.43
N VAL A 22 -20.21 21.59 8.55
CA VAL A 22 -19.24 22.01 9.59
C VAL A 22 -18.69 20.78 10.30
N GLN A 23 -19.57 19.85 10.65
CA GLN A 23 -19.22 18.56 11.25
C GLN A 23 -19.32 17.48 10.18
N THR A 24 -18.21 17.21 9.50
CA THR A 24 -18.13 16.16 8.49
C THR A 24 -18.06 14.77 9.14
N PRO A 25 -18.48 13.71 8.43
CA PRO A 25 -18.28 12.33 8.85
C PRO A 25 -16.81 12.07 9.22
N TRP A 26 -16.57 11.49 10.40
CA TRP A 26 -15.23 11.25 10.96
C TRP A 26 -14.33 12.51 10.95
N ASN A 27 -14.94 13.69 11.17
CA ASN A 27 -14.27 15.00 11.17
C ASN A 27 -13.56 15.38 9.87
N GLY A 28 -13.73 14.62 8.77
CA GLY A 28 -12.94 14.82 7.56
C GLY A 28 -11.45 14.84 7.87
N ASP A 29 -11.03 13.99 8.81
CA ASP A 29 -9.67 13.97 9.34
C ASP A 29 -8.66 13.36 8.34
N TYR A 30 -7.41 13.28 8.78
CA TYR A 30 -6.42 12.45 8.13
C TYR A 30 -6.43 11.06 8.78
N HIS A 31 -7.23 10.16 8.22
CA HIS A 31 -7.33 8.78 8.70
C HIS A 31 -6.17 7.93 8.15
N LEU A 32 -5.23 7.56 9.02
CA LEU A 32 -3.91 6.98 8.75
C LEU A 32 -3.85 5.46 8.88
N ASN A 33 -4.97 4.76 9.02
CA ASN A 33 -5.00 3.29 9.04
C ASN A 33 -5.54 2.67 7.74
N ILE A 34 -5.67 3.47 6.66
CA ILE A 34 -5.88 3.07 5.26
C ILE A 34 -6.17 4.29 4.37
N ASN A 35 -7.03 5.21 4.81
CA ASN A 35 -7.75 6.10 3.88
C ASN A 35 -6.85 7.17 3.26
N VAL A 36 -6.03 7.85 4.06
CA VAL A 36 -5.10 8.85 3.53
C VAL A 36 -4.05 8.18 2.64
N GLN A 37 -3.56 7.01 3.01
CA GLN A 37 -2.63 6.28 2.16
C GLN A 37 -3.27 5.90 0.82
N MET A 38 -4.52 5.41 0.87
CA MET A 38 -5.31 5.12 -0.33
C MET A 38 -5.54 6.33 -1.23
N ASN A 39 -5.68 7.53 -0.66
CA ASN A 39 -5.78 8.75 -1.45
C ASN A 39 -4.57 8.94 -2.36
N TYR A 40 -3.38 8.49 -1.94
CA TYR A 40 -2.12 8.75 -2.63
C TYR A 40 -1.57 7.56 -3.41
N TRP A 41 -2.13 6.35 -3.30
CA TRP A 41 -1.72 5.22 -4.15
C TRP A 41 -1.60 5.49 -5.66
N PRO A 42 -2.51 6.26 -6.31
CA PRO A 42 -2.36 6.51 -7.73
C PRO A 42 -1.28 7.56 -8.07
N VAL A 43 -0.76 8.31 -7.10
CA VAL A 43 0.02 9.55 -7.35
C VAL A 43 1.25 9.31 -8.22
N GLU A 44 2.04 8.29 -7.90
CA GLU A 44 3.23 7.99 -8.67
C GLU A 44 2.88 7.24 -9.95
N VAL A 45 2.19 6.11 -9.84
CA VAL A 45 1.90 5.24 -10.98
C VAL A 45 1.07 5.93 -12.07
N CYS A 46 0.20 6.87 -11.73
CA CYS A 46 -0.59 7.66 -12.68
C CYS A 46 0.08 8.98 -13.10
N ASN A 47 1.38 9.17 -12.81
CA ASN A 47 2.20 10.28 -13.28
C ASN A 47 1.72 11.65 -12.79
N LEU A 48 1.47 11.74 -11.48
CA LEU A 48 1.08 12.95 -10.75
C LEU A 48 2.05 13.21 -9.58
N SER A 49 3.33 12.89 -9.77
CA SER A 49 4.37 12.83 -8.73
C SER A 49 4.49 14.13 -7.93
N GLU A 50 4.31 15.28 -8.58
CA GLU A 50 4.30 16.60 -7.96
C GLU A 50 3.20 16.75 -6.89
N LEU A 51 2.07 16.06 -7.06
CA LEU A 51 0.95 16.08 -6.12
C LEU A 51 1.18 15.18 -4.92
N HIS A 52 2.31 14.47 -4.83
CA HIS A 52 2.68 13.69 -3.64
C HIS A 52 3.27 14.57 -2.53
N LYS A 53 3.87 15.71 -2.91
CA LYS A 53 4.54 16.66 -2.02
C LYS A 53 3.70 17.08 -0.79
N PRO A 54 2.39 17.34 -0.88
CA PRO A 54 1.57 17.69 0.29
C PRO A 54 1.54 16.63 1.38
N LEU A 55 1.52 15.34 1.00
CA LEU A 55 1.56 14.23 1.98
C LEU A 55 2.96 14.09 2.58
N ILE A 56 3.99 14.25 1.76
CA ILE A 56 5.40 14.21 2.17
C ILE A 56 5.66 15.32 3.21
N ASP A 57 5.33 16.57 2.86
CA ASP A 57 5.52 17.73 3.74
C ASP A 57 4.72 17.58 5.02
N PHE A 58 3.46 17.12 4.93
CA PHE A 58 2.63 16.86 6.10
C PHE A 58 3.29 15.84 7.03
N THR A 59 3.75 14.72 6.47
CA THR A 59 4.41 13.63 7.23
C THR A 59 5.67 14.12 7.95
N GLN A 60 6.52 14.92 7.28
CA GLN A 60 7.67 15.54 7.95
C GLN A 60 7.24 16.55 9.02
N SER A 61 6.14 17.28 8.77
CA SER A 61 5.67 18.33 9.67
C SER A 61 5.08 17.82 10.98
N ILE A 62 4.58 16.57 11.03
CA ILE A 62 4.02 15.93 12.23
C ILE A 62 5.10 15.33 13.14
N VAL A 63 6.34 15.19 12.68
CA VAL A 63 7.44 14.57 13.44
C VAL A 63 7.60 15.15 14.85
N PRO A 64 7.68 16.49 15.07
CA PRO A 64 7.84 17.02 16.44
C PRO A 64 6.67 16.68 17.37
N SER A 65 5.45 16.61 16.84
CA SER A 65 4.27 16.19 17.61
C SER A 65 4.31 14.69 17.89
N GLY A 66 4.78 13.89 16.94
CA GLY A 66 4.97 12.46 17.10
C GLY A 66 6.08 12.09 18.09
N GLU A 67 7.16 12.89 18.17
CA GLU A 67 8.21 12.74 19.19
C GLU A 67 7.64 13.00 20.60
N ALA A 68 6.87 14.07 20.75
CA ALA A 68 6.19 14.36 22.02
C ALA A 68 5.22 13.25 22.42
N THR A 69 4.47 12.70 21.46
CA THR A 69 3.59 11.54 21.69
C THR A 69 4.39 10.28 22.07
N ALA A 70 5.48 9.97 21.37
CA ALA A 70 6.34 8.82 21.66
C ALA A 70 6.87 8.88 23.10
N GLN A 71 7.37 10.05 23.51
CA GLN A 71 7.86 10.26 24.86
C GLN A 71 6.75 10.19 25.91
N THR A 72 5.59 10.78 25.64
CA THR A 72 4.50 10.91 26.63
C THR A 72 3.79 9.57 26.90
N PHE A 73 3.49 8.81 25.85
CA PHE A 73 2.68 7.60 25.95
C PHE A 73 3.52 6.31 26.08
N TYR A 74 4.76 6.33 25.56
CA TYR A 74 5.59 5.13 25.49
C TYR A 74 6.94 5.27 26.18
N GLY A 75 7.35 6.48 26.58
CA GLY A 75 8.69 6.74 27.09
C GLY A 75 9.80 6.38 26.08
N ALA A 76 9.47 6.39 24.78
CA ALA A 76 10.32 5.92 23.70
C ALA A 76 10.92 7.09 22.91
N ASN A 77 12.13 6.90 22.39
CA ASN A 77 12.75 7.80 21.41
C ASN A 77 12.08 7.65 20.03
N GLY A 78 12.41 8.54 19.10
CA GLY A 78 11.81 8.55 17.76
C GLY A 78 10.43 9.20 17.74
N TRP A 79 9.66 8.95 16.69
CA TRP A 79 8.32 9.52 16.54
C TRP A 79 7.30 8.48 16.06
N LEU A 80 6.04 8.67 16.43
CA LEU A 80 4.92 7.94 15.84
C LEU A 80 3.70 8.83 15.62
N ALA A 81 2.79 8.34 14.80
CA ALA A 81 1.41 8.78 14.76
C ALA A 81 0.50 7.55 14.81
N HIS A 82 -0.60 7.65 15.55
CA HIS A 82 -1.62 6.61 15.60
C HIS A 82 -2.50 6.66 14.33
N MET A 83 -3.72 6.11 14.39
CA MET A 83 -4.59 6.03 13.23
C MET A 83 -5.17 7.35 12.72
N MET A 84 -5.09 8.49 13.43
CA MET A 84 -5.62 9.78 12.96
C MET A 84 -4.60 10.90 13.10
N SER A 85 -4.73 11.87 12.20
CA SER A 85 -4.13 13.19 12.33
C SER A 85 -5.09 14.26 11.80
N ASN A 86 -4.68 15.52 11.87
CA ASN A 86 -5.46 16.67 11.42
C ASN A 86 -4.51 17.84 11.06
N PRO A 87 -5.02 18.98 10.56
CA PRO A 87 -4.18 20.14 10.24
C PRO A 87 -3.35 20.70 11.41
N TRP A 88 -3.69 20.32 12.65
CA TRP A 88 -2.96 20.69 13.88
C TRP A 88 -1.92 19.64 14.30
N LYS A 89 -1.62 18.68 13.42
CA LYS A 89 -0.56 17.68 13.61
C LYS A 89 -0.81 16.76 14.80
N PHE A 90 -2.07 16.40 15.01
CA PHE A 90 -2.46 15.45 16.05
C PHE A 90 -1.81 14.08 15.80
N THR A 91 -1.20 13.49 16.83
CA THR A 91 -0.51 12.19 16.74
C THR A 91 -0.81 11.26 17.91
N ALA A 92 -1.54 11.74 18.93
CA ALA A 92 -1.89 10.99 20.12
C ALA A 92 -2.86 9.82 19.81
N PRO A 93 -3.00 8.83 20.72
CA PRO A 93 -3.96 7.75 20.55
C PRO A 93 -5.40 8.28 20.41
N GLY A 94 -6.22 7.51 19.71
CA GLY A 94 -7.65 7.77 19.59
C GLY A 94 -8.42 7.56 20.90
N GLU A 95 -9.66 8.06 20.99
CA GLU A 95 -10.42 8.00 22.24
C GLU A 95 -10.92 6.59 22.61
N HIS A 96 -10.87 5.63 21.68
CA HIS A 96 -11.30 4.26 21.93
C HIS A 96 -10.25 3.24 21.48
N ALA A 97 -9.96 2.26 22.34
CA ALA A 97 -8.87 1.31 22.13
C ALA A 97 -9.07 0.38 20.92
N SER A 98 -10.32 0.18 20.45
CA SER A 98 -10.61 -0.72 19.33
C SER A 98 -10.03 -0.29 17.99
N TRP A 99 -9.71 1.00 17.86
CA TRP A 99 -9.14 1.61 16.66
C TRP A 99 -7.97 2.52 17.00
N GLY A 100 -8.07 3.26 18.11
CA GLY A 100 -7.11 4.27 18.54
C GLY A 100 -5.79 3.72 19.07
N ALA A 101 -5.72 2.42 19.40
CA ALA A 101 -4.50 1.74 19.81
C ALA A 101 -3.54 1.43 18.64
N THR A 102 -4.01 1.56 17.38
CA THR A 102 -3.18 1.36 16.19
C THR A 102 -2.06 2.40 16.16
N ASN A 103 -0.82 1.95 16.36
CA ASN A 103 0.35 2.82 16.54
C ASN A 103 1.28 2.87 15.30
N THR A 104 0.83 2.29 14.18
CA THR A 104 1.58 2.16 12.93
C THR A 104 1.20 3.17 11.85
N GLY A 105 0.32 4.13 12.13
CA GLY A 105 -0.12 5.13 11.15
C GLY A 105 1.02 5.99 10.58
N GLY A 106 1.91 6.48 11.45
CA GLY A 106 3.11 7.22 11.04
C GLY A 106 4.12 6.37 10.26
N ALA A 107 4.22 5.08 10.60
CA ALA A 107 5.08 4.13 9.90
C ALA A 107 4.56 3.83 8.49
N TRP A 108 3.25 3.71 8.30
CA TRP A 108 2.66 3.57 6.96
C TRP A 108 2.81 4.86 6.14
N LEU A 109 2.72 6.04 6.75
CA LEU A 109 3.06 7.29 6.02
C LEU A 109 4.50 7.29 5.49
N CYS A 110 5.43 6.58 6.13
CA CYS A 110 6.80 6.43 5.67
C CYS A 110 6.92 5.58 4.39
N GLU A 111 5.96 4.71 4.07
CA GLU A 111 5.92 3.99 2.79
C GLU A 111 5.83 4.99 1.63
N HIS A 112 5.00 6.02 1.74
CA HIS A 112 4.86 7.08 0.75
C HIS A 112 6.15 7.88 0.53
N LEU A 113 6.93 8.12 1.60
CA LEU A 113 8.24 8.78 1.49
C LEU A 113 9.23 7.93 0.67
N TRP A 114 9.23 6.62 0.90
CA TRP A 114 10.05 5.71 0.12
C TRP A 114 9.56 5.57 -1.32
N GLU A 115 8.25 5.46 -1.54
CA GLU A 115 7.66 5.28 -2.87
C GLU A 115 7.96 6.45 -3.80
N HIS A 116 7.91 7.69 -3.30
CA HIS A 116 8.31 8.84 -4.10
C HIS A 116 9.76 8.70 -4.61
N TYR A 117 10.70 8.27 -3.74
CA TYR A 117 12.05 7.96 -4.18
C TYR A 117 12.10 6.77 -5.14
N ALA A 118 11.37 5.69 -4.87
CA ALA A 118 11.37 4.49 -5.71
C ALA A 118 10.95 4.83 -7.16
N PHE A 119 9.99 5.74 -7.34
CA PHE A 119 9.49 6.18 -8.64
C PHE A 119 10.31 7.30 -9.31
N THR A 120 10.97 8.18 -8.54
CA THR A 120 11.72 9.34 -9.07
C THR A 120 13.24 9.11 -9.16
N GLN A 121 13.76 8.19 -8.35
CA GLN A 121 15.19 7.95 -8.13
C GLN A 121 15.98 9.21 -7.69
N ASP A 122 15.30 10.19 -7.12
CA ASP A 122 15.93 11.44 -6.64
C ASP A 122 16.63 11.22 -5.29
N LYS A 123 17.97 11.17 -5.33
CA LYS A 123 18.79 10.98 -4.13
C LYS A 123 18.84 12.21 -3.22
N GLU A 124 18.66 13.41 -3.78
CA GLU A 124 18.61 14.63 -2.96
C GLU A 124 17.32 14.66 -2.16
N TYR A 125 16.18 14.35 -2.80
CA TYR A 125 14.92 14.09 -2.10
C TYR A 125 15.07 13.02 -1.02
N LEU A 126 15.65 11.86 -1.34
CA LEU A 126 15.80 10.77 -0.38
C LEU A 126 16.58 11.23 0.87
N ARG A 127 17.59 12.08 0.69
CA ARG A 127 18.37 12.66 1.80
C ARG A 127 17.52 13.56 2.70
N THR A 128 16.54 14.29 2.16
CA THR A 128 15.66 15.16 2.97
C THR A 128 14.67 14.37 3.82
N VAL A 129 14.19 13.22 3.32
CA VAL A 129 13.20 12.39 4.02
C VAL A 129 13.81 11.29 4.88
N TYR A 130 15.08 10.92 4.67
CA TYR A 130 15.76 9.88 5.45
C TYR A 130 15.67 10.08 6.98
N PRO A 131 15.87 11.29 7.55
CA PRO A 131 15.71 11.48 9.00
C PRO A 131 14.30 11.15 9.51
N THR A 132 13.27 11.38 8.69
CA THR A 132 11.88 11.04 9.03
C THR A 132 11.67 9.52 9.06
N LEU A 133 12.20 8.80 8.06
CA LEU A 133 12.20 7.33 8.01
C LEU A 133 12.93 6.73 9.22
N ALA A 134 14.15 7.19 9.48
CA ALA A 134 14.99 6.69 10.57
C ALA A 134 14.37 7.00 11.94
N GLY A 135 13.78 8.18 12.13
CA GLY A 135 13.09 8.56 13.37
C GLY A 135 11.84 7.70 13.66
N ALA A 136 11.10 7.31 12.62
CA ALA A 136 9.97 6.38 12.79
C ALA A 136 10.47 4.97 13.16
N ALA A 137 11.56 4.51 12.55
CA ALA A 137 12.16 3.22 12.88
C ALA A 137 12.69 3.19 14.32
N GLN A 138 13.29 4.30 14.78
CA GLN A 138 13.80 4.44 16.14
C GLN A 138 12.70 4.23 17.19
N PHE A 139 11.46 4.68 16.92
CA PHE A 139 10.33 4.43 17.80
C PHE A 139 10.11 2.94 18.04
N PHE A 140 9.99 2.14 16.97
CA PHE A 140 9.76 0.69 17.12
C PHE A 140 10.94 -0.04 17.74
N LEU A 141 12.18 0.38 17.45
CA LEU A 141 13.37 -0.16 18.13
C LEU A 141 13.34 0.05 19.65
N ASN A 142 12.67 1.12 20.14
CA ASN A 142 12.61 1.46 21.56
C ASN A 142 11.34 0.97 22.25
N SER A 143 10.23 0.80 21.51
CA SER A 143 8.91 0.51 22.08
C SER A 143 8.47 -0.95 21.97
N MET A 144 9.03 -1.74 21.03
CA MET A 144 8.66 -3.14 20.89
C MET A 144 9.12 -3.96 22.10
N ILE A 145 8.31 -4.98 22.45
CA ILE A 145 8.58 -5.90 23.54
C ILE A 145 8.76 -7.32 23.01
N SER A 146 9.43 -8.18 23.78
CA SER A 146 9.49 -9.60 23.48
C SER A 146 8.20 -10.28 23.93
N GLU A 147 7.50 -10.94 23.01
CA GLU A 147 6.30 -11.72 23.35
C GLU A 147 6.68 -13.02 24.08
N PRO A 148 5.86 -13.49 25.03
CA PRO A 148 6.27 -14.48 26.03
C PRO A 148 6.42 -15.92 25.51
N ARG A 149 5.90 -16.28 24.33
CA ARG A 149 5.84 -17.67 23.84
C ARG A 149 7.05 -18.04 23.00
N ASN A 150 7.38 -17.24 21.99
CA ASN A 150 8.47 -17.50 21.03
C ASN A 150 9.62 -16.48 21.17
N GLY A 151 9.41 -15.40 21.93
CA GLY A 151 10.41 -14.34 22.14
C GLY A 151 10.51 -13.33 21.01
N TRP A 152 9.57 -13.33 20.05
CA TRP A 152 9.56 -12.35 18.95
C TRP A 152 9.38 -10.92 19.45
N LEU A 153 9.94 -9.96 18.73
CA LEU A 153 9.73 -8.54 19.01
C LEU A 153 8.44 -8.06 18.35
N VAL A 154 7.54 -7.50 19.15
CA VAL A 154 6.18 -7.14 18.74
C VAL A 154 5.74 -5.79 19.28
N THR A 155 4.79 -5.15 18.58
CA THR A 155 4.05 -3.99 19.09
C THR A 155 3.06 -4.42 20.17
N ALA A 156 2.96 -3.68 21.27
CA ALA A 156 1.97 -3.93 22.32
C ALA A 156 1.78 -2.72 23.24
N PRO A 157 0.53 -2.33 23.58
CA PRO A 157 -0.70 -2.76 22.94
C PRO A 157 -0.82 -2.21 21.51
N SER A 158 -1.46 -2.96 20.62
CA SER A 158 -1.90 -2.47 19.29
C SER A 158 -3.21 -3.18 18.88
N SER A 159 -3.74 -2.87 17.71
CA SER A 159 -4.96 -3.48 17.15
C SER A 159 -4.79 -3.79 15.68
N SER A 160 -5.43 -4.86 15.18
CA SER A 160 -5.66 -5.00 13.73
C SER A 160 -6.85 -4.12 13.36
N PRO A 161 -6.66 -2.97 12.67
CA PRO A 161 -7.74 -2.03 12.43
C PRO A 161 -8.84 -2.68 11.59
N GLU A 162 -10.12 -2.61 11.93
CA GLU A 162 -10.71 -2.37 13.26
C GLU A 162 -11.45 -3.65 13.69
N ASN A 163 -10.80 -4.79 13.49
CA ASN A 163 -11.40 -6.10 13.65
C ASN A 163 -11.23 -6.61 15.09
N ALA A 164 -12.18 -7.45 15.51
CA ALA A 164 -12.13 -8.10 16.81
C ALA A 164 -12.01 -9.61 16.67
N PHE A 165 -11.46 -10.23 17.70
CA PHE A 165 -11.45 -11.67 17.89
C PHE A 165 -12.12 -12.04 19.22
N TYR A 166 -12.53 -13.30 19.35
CA TYR A 166 -13.02 -13.84 20.62
C TYR A 166 -11.85 -14.26 21.49
N MET A 167 -11.88 -13.85 22.77
CA MET A 167 -10.93 -14.34 23.76
C MET A 167 -11.00 -15.87 23.83
N PRO A 168 -9.87 -16.60 23.83
CA PRO A 168 -9.89 -18.05 23.91
C PRO A 168 -10.68 -18.56 25.13
N GLY A 169 -11.71 -19.38 24.87
CA GLY A 169 -12.58 -19.94 25.92
C GLY A 169 -13.66 -18.99 26.45
N SER A 170 -13.86 -17.82 25.84
CA SER A 170 -14.92 -16.86 26.17
C SER A 170 -15.63 -16.33 24.91
N ASP A 171 -16.82 -15.76 25.08
CA ASP A 171 -17.54 -15.01 24.05
C ASP A 171 -17.19 -13.49 24.07
N ASP A 172 -16.23 -13.09 24.92
CA ASP A 172 -15.74 -11.72 25.03
C ASP A 172 -15.01 -11.30 23.75
N ARG A 173 -15.37 -10.11 23.25
CA ARG A 173 -14.78 -9.52 22.04
C ARG A 173 -13.60 -8.63 22.40
N ILE A 174 -12.45 -8.91 21.81
CA ILE A 174 -11.19 -8.22 22.06
C ILE A 174 -10.68 -7.58 20.77
N PHE A 175 -10.18 -6.36 20.88
CA PHE A 175 -9.62 -5.59 19.76
C PHE A 175 -8.12 -5.33 19.91
N VAL A 176 -7.64 -5.27 21.16
CA VAL A 176 -6.25 -4.98 21.49
C VAL A 176 -5.47 -6.28 21.63
N CYS A 177 -4.29 -6.34 21.05
CA CYS A 177 -3.45 -7.51 20.95
C CYS A 177 -1.96 -7.14 20.98
N MET A 178 -1.11 -8.17 20.96
CA MET A 178 0.33 -8.08 20.72
C MET A 178 0.60 -8.44 19.26
N GLY A 179 1.38 -7.63 18.56
CA GLY A 179 1.91 -7.91 17.22
C GLY A 179 0.89 -8.35 16.18
N PRO A 180 -0.21 -7.61 15.91
CA PRO A 180 -1.09 -7.94 14.79
C PRO A 180 -0.27 -8.00 13.50
N THR A 181 -0.64 -8.90 12.57
CA THR A 181 0.15 -9.17 11.35
C THR A 181 0.40 -7.91 10.52
N MET A 182 -0.55 -6.97 10.51
CA MET A 182 -0.39 -5.67 9.85
C MET A 182 0.79 -4.86 10.40
N ASP A 183 0.93 -4.79 11.73
CA ASP A 183 2.02 -4.01 12.34
C ASP A 183 3.37 -4.60 12.00
N VAL A 184 3.47 -5.93 12.03
CA VAL A 184 4.69 -6.66 11.68
C VAL A 184 5.09 -6.36 10.23
N GLN A 185 4.12 -6.38 9.31
CA GLN A 185 4.37 -6.07 7.90
C GLN A 185 4.80 -4.61 7.71
N ILE A 186 4.15 -3.64 8.36
CA ILE A 186 4.52 -2.22 8.26
C ILE A 186 5.90 -1.95 8.85
N VAL A 187 6.22 -2.52 10.02
CA VAL A 187 7.53 -2.35 10.66
C VAL A 187 8.63 -3.02 9.83
N ASN A 188 8.37 -4.20 9.27
CA ASN A 188 9.32 -4.87 8.38
C ASN A 188 9.63 -4.01 7.14
N GLU A 189 8.61 -3.43 6.51
CA GLU A 189 8.81 -2.54 5.37
C GLU A 189 9.55 -1.25 5.75
N LEU A 190 9.17 -0.60 6.86
CA LEU A 190 9.86 0.59 7.36
C LEU A 190 11.35 0.32 7.58
N PHE A 191 11.69 -0.77 8.25
CA PHE A 191 13.06 -1.18 8.50
C PHE A 191 13.82 -1.48 7.21
N THR A 192 13.21 -2.20 6.29
CA THR A 192 13.79 -2.51 4.98
C THR A 192 14.03 -1.25 4.14
N ASN A 193 13.09 -0.30 4.16
CA ASN A 193 13.20 0.97 3.46
C ASN A 193 14.29 1.86 4.09
N VAL A 194 14.42 1.91 5.42
CA VAL A 194 15.52 2.62 6.08
C VAL A 194 16.87 2.04 5.70
N LEU A 195 17.04 0.71 5.73
CA LEU A 195 18.29 0.07 5.33
C LEU A 195 18.61 0.31 3.86
N SER A 196 17.61 0.25 2.98
CA SER A 196 17.77 0.53 1.55
C SER A 196 18.18 1.98 1.30
N ALA A 197 17.49 2.93 1.94
CA ALA A 197 17.82 4.34 1.86
C ALA A 197 19.21 4.66 2.40
N ALA A 198 19.58 4.07 3.54
CA ALA A 198 20.90 4.21 4.14
C ALA A 198 22.00 3.71 3.20
N ALA A 199 21.81 2.54 2.58
CA ALA A 199 22.75 1.99 1.60
C ALA A 199 22.92 2.90 0.37
N ILE A 200 21.83 3.49 -0.13
CA ILE A 200 21.86 4.44 -1.27
C ILE A 200 22.61 5.73 -0.91
N LEU A 201 22.42 6.23 0.33
CA LEU A 201 23.00 7.48 0.82
C LEU A 201 24.40 7.31 1.41
N GLY A 202 24.87 6.07 1.60
CA GLY A 202 26.14 5.77 2.25
C GLY A 202 26.14 6.05 3.76
N ILE A 203 25.00 5.85 4.42
CA ILE A 203 24.82 6.05 5.87
C ILE A 203 24.96 4.70 6.58
N GLU A 204 25.79 4.67 7.62
CA GLU A 204 25.90 3.54 8.54
C GLU A 204 26.05 4.09 9.96
N ASP A 205 25.09 3.75 10.81
CA ASP A 205 24.95 4.27 12.17
C ASP A 205 24.31 3.23 13.12
N GLU A 206 24.11 3.62 14.38
CA GLU A 206 23.49 2.78 15.40
C GLU A 206 22.07 2.34 15.01
N THR A 207 21.27 3.21 14.38
CA THR A 207 19.92 2.90 13.91
C THR A 207 19.95 1.77 12.89
N THR A 208 20.79 1.89 11.85
CA THR A 208 20.92 0.84 10.81
C THR A 208 21.44 -0.48 11.39
N THR A 209 22.33 -0.44 12.38
CA THR A 209 22.83 -1.63 13.08
C THR A 209 21.72 -2.31 13.87
N ASN A 210 21.00 -1.55 14.70
CA ASN A 210 19.89 -2.05 15.51
C ASN A 210 18.75 -2.62 14.65
N ILE A 211 18.47 -2.00 13.49
CA ILE A 211 17.48 -2.53 12.54
C ILE A 211 17.91 -3.91 12.04
N ARG A 212 19.16 -4.09 11.61
CA ARG A 212 19.65 -5.39 11.10
C ARG A 212 19.57 -6.49 12.15
N GLU A 213 19.78 -6.15 13.42
CA GLU A 213 19.66 -7.09 14.54
C GLU A 213 18.21 -7.38 14.94
N THR A 214 17.30 -6.43 14.72
CA THR A 214 15.89 -6.52 15.11
C THR A 214 15.03 -7.20 14.05
N LEU A 215 15.28 -6.93 12.77
CA LEU A 215 14.50 -7.47 11.65
C LEU A 215 14.29 -9.00 11.70
N PRO A 216 15.30 -9.85 11.96
CA PRO A 216 15.11 -11.30 12.07
C PRO A 216 14.37 -11.75 13.34
N LYS A 217 14.13 -10.85 14.30
CA LYS A 217 13.38 -11.12 15.53
C LYS A 217 11.89 -10.75 15.41
N LEU A 218 11.48 -10.11 14.31
CA LEU A 218 10.06 -9.91 14.02
C LEU A 218 9.38 -11.26 13.80
N PRO A 219 8.12 -11.42 14.22
CA PRO A 219 7.38 -12.66 13.98
C PRO A 219 7.21 -12.89 12.46
N PRO A 220 7.33 -14.13 11.97
CA PRO A 220 7.02 -14.43 10.58
C PRO A 220 5.51 -14.31 10.33
N MET A 221 5.12 -14.08 9.09
CA MET A 221 3.74 -14.29 8.66
C MET A 221 3.34 -15.76 8.83
N GLN A 222 2.16 -16.01 9.38
CA GLN A 222 1.69 -17.36 9.71
C GLN A 222 0.45 -17.73 8.91
N ILE A 223 0.39 -18.98 8.45
CA ILE A 223 -0.76 -19.55 7.75
C ILE A 223 -1.56 -20.37 8.76
N SER A 224 -2.86 -20.11 8.86
CA SER A 224 -3.79 -20.90 9.67
C SER A 224 -3.83 -22.35 9.18
N PRO A 225 -4.09 -23.35 10.04
CA PRO A 225 -4.43 -24.70 9.60
C PRO A 225 -5.62 -24.77 8.63
N GLU A 226 -6.49 -23.76 8.60
CA GLU A 226 -7.59 -23.63 7.61
C GLU A 226 -7.13 -23.01 6.28
N GLY A 227 -5.86 -22.65 6.14
CA GLY A 227 -5.22 -22.25 4.87
C GLY A 227 -5.20 -20.74 4.57
N TYR A 228 -5.82 -19.90 5.41
CA TYR A 228 -5.77 -18.44 5.27
C TYR A 228 -4.61 -17.80 6.06
N LEU A 229 -4.26 -16.56 5.75
CA LEU A 229 -3.22 -15.82 6.47
C LEU A 229 -3.76 -15.33 7.83
N GLN A 230 -3.06 -15.62 8.94
CA GLN A 230 -3.49 -15.22 10.27
C GLN A 230 -3.47 -13.69 10.43
N GLU A 231 -4.53 -13.12 11.02
CA GLU A 231 -4.64 -11.68 11.28
C GLU A 231 -3.89 -11.23 12.53
N TRP A 232 -3.72 -12.14 13.50
CA TRP A 232 -3.00 -11.93 14.75
C TRP A 232 -1.90 -12.98 14.91
N LEU A 233 -1.03 -12.83 15.94
CA LEU A 233 0.01 -13.82 16.26
C LEU A 233 -0.51 -15.23 16.53
N GLU A 234 -1.74 -15.31 17.01
CA GLU A 234 -2.45 -16.55 17.27
C GLU A 234 -3.62 -16.66 16.30
N ASP A 235 -3.99 -17.88 15.95
CA ASP A 235 -5.15 -18.15 15.11
C ASP A 235 -6.46 -18.00 15.91
N TYR A 236 -6.74 -16.77 16.34
CA TYR A 236 -7.94 -16.44 17.07
C TYR A 236 -9.18 -16.53 16.18
N LYS A 237 -10.29 -16.97 16.77
CA LYS A 237 -11.59 -16.93 16.12
C LYS A 237 -12.04 -15.48 15.92
N GLU A 238 -12.17 -15.07 14.67
CA GLU A 238 -12.65 -13.75 14.26
C GLU A 238 -14.11 -13.52 14.69
N VAL A 239 -14.43 -12.30 15.13
CA VAL A 239 -15.81 -11.87 15.40
C VAL A 239 -16.57 -11.61 14.09
N ASP A 240 -15.91 -11.01 13.10
CA ASP A 240 -16.45 -10.73 11.77
C ASP A 240 -15.48 -11.23 10.68
N PRO A 241 -15.62 -12.47 10.20
CA PRO A 241 -14.79 -12.99 9.10
C PRO A 241 -14.96 -12.22 7.78
N LYS A 242 -16.04 -11.43 7.63
CA LYS A 242 -16.33 -10.61 6.44
C LYS A 242 -16.10 -9.12 6.69
N HIS A 243 -15.26 -8.82 7.68
CA HIS A 243 -14.93 -7.45 8.05
C HIS A 243 -14.41 -6.64 6.85
N ARG A 244 -14.69 -5.33 6.87
CA ARG A 244 -14.35 -4.42 5.77
C ARG A 244 -12.85 -4.19 5.61
N HIS A 245 -12.09 -4.21 6.71
CA HIS A 245 -10.62 -4.18 6.66
C HIS A 245 -10.07 -5.57 6.34
N VAL A 246 -8.95 -5.56 5.62
CA VAL A 246 -8.13 -6.75 5.35
C VAL A 246 -6.68 -6.42 5.72
N SER A 247 -6.51 -5.83 6.91
CA SER A 247 -5.31 -5.20 7.41
C SER A 247 -4.05 -6.09 7.36
N HIS A 248 -4.20 -7.37 7.66
CA HIS A 248 -3.12 -8.36 7.60
C HIS A 248 -2.69 -8.73 6.16
N LEU A 249 -3.32 -8.17 5.12
CA LEU A 249 -2.84 -8.23 3.74
C LEU A 249 -2.12 -6.96 3.28
N TYR A 250 -1.74 -6.06 4.18
CA TYR A 250 -0.84 -4.94 3.86
C TYR A 250 0.39 -5.40 3.08
N GLY A 251 0.98 -6.53 3.48
CA GLY A 251 2.11 -7.18 2.84
C GLY A 251 1.89 -7.55 1.36
N LEU A 252 0.63 -7.75 0.93
CA LEU A 252 0.26 -7.98 -0.47
C LEU A 252 0.08 -6.66 -1.24
N TYR A 253 -0.58 -5.68 -0.61
CA TYR A 253 -0.76 -4.34 -1.14
C TYR A 253 -1.08 -3.35 -0.01
N PRO A 254 -0.38 -2.19 0.10
CA PRO A 254 0.50 -1.60 -0.91
C PRO A 254 1.94 -2.15 -0.96
N SER A 255 2.38 -2.85 0.10
CA SER A 255 3.73 -3.42 0.20
C SER A 255 4.00 -4.55 -0.81
N ASN A 256 5.18 -5.16 -0.78
CA ASN A 256 5.63 -6.21 -1.71
C ASN A 256 6.15 -7.48 -1.00
N GLN A 257 5.74 -7.70 0.24
CA GLN A 257 6.16 -8.87 1.04
C GLN A 257 5.46 -10.18 0.62
N ILE A 258 4.28 -10.08 -0.01
CA ILE A 258 3.53 -11.21 -0.55
C ILE A 258 3.44 -11.09 -2.07
N SER A 259 3.99 -12.07 -2.79
CA SER A 259 3.98 -12.11 -4.26
C SER A 259 3.80 -13.54 -4.76
N PRO A 260 2.94 -13.78 -5.77
CA PRO A 260 2.79 -15.11 -6.37
C PRO A 260 4.09 -15.71 -6.92
N ASN A 261 5.11 -14.88 -7.21
CA ASN A 261 6.37 -15.37 -7.78
C ASN A 261 7.43 -15.69 -6.71
N THR A 262 7.47 -14.96 -5.58
CA THR A 262 8.53 -15.09 -4.56
C THR A 262 8.05 -15.75 -3.27
N THR A 263 6.76 -15.61 -2.93
CA THR A 263 6.14 -16.20 -1.74
C THR A 263 4.81 -16.88 -2.09
N PRO A 264 4.82 -17.91 -2.98
CA PRO A 264 3.61 -18.52 -3.52
C PRO A 264 2.67 -19.10 -2.44
N GLU A 265 3.21 -19.64 -1.35
CA GLU A 265 2.41 -20.16 -0.22
C GLU A 265 1.64 -19.05 0.50
N LEU A 266 2.28 -17.90 0.76
CA LEU A 266 1.63 -16.73 1.35
C LEU A 266 0.63 -16.09 0.39
N ALA A 267 0.93 -16.07 -0.91
CA ALA A 267 -0.02 -15.60 -1.93
C ALA A 267 -1.27 -16.49 -2.02
N ALA A 268 -1.11 -17.82 -1.86
CA ALA A 268 -2.24 -18.74 -1.77
C ALA A 268 -3.07 -18.48 -0.49
N ALA A 269 -2.41 -18.28 0.66
CA ALA A 269 -3.09 -17.95 1.92
C ALA A 269 -3.81 -16.59 1.86
N ALA A 270 -3.21 -15.59 1.21
CA ALA A 270 -3.83 -14.29 0.97
C ALA A 270 -5.06 -14.39 0.08
N ARG A 271 -5.03 -15.26 -0.94
CA ARG A 271 -6.21 -15.58 -1.76
C ARG A 271 -7.34 -16.16 -0.90
N GLU A 272 -7.03 -17.15 -0.06
CA GLU A 272 -8.03 -17.75 0.84
C GLU A 272 -8.60 -16.73 1.83
N THR A 273 -7.75 -15.87 2.41
CA THR A 273 -8.19 -14.73 3.23
C THR A 273 -9.21 -13.85 2.49
N LEU A 274 -8.96 -13.50 1.22
CA LEU A 274 -9.86 -12.67 0.43
C LEU A 274 -11.18 -13.38 0.12
N GLU A 275 -11.16 -14.69 -0.14
CA GLU A 275 -12.38 -15.46 -0.34
C GLU A 275 -13.22 -15.52 0.94
N ARG A 276 -12.60 -15.69 2.11
CA ARG A 276 -13.28 -15.63 3.43
C ARG A 276 -13.90 -14.25 3.69
N ARG A 277 -13.15 -13.18 3.42
CA ARG A 277 -13.63 -11.77 3.54
C ARG A 277 -14.75 -11.45 2.55
N GLY A 278 -14.70 -12.01 1.34
CA GLY A 278 -15.65 -11.80 0.26
C GLY A 278 -15.55 -10.41 -0.40
N ASP A 279 -16.38 -10.18 -1.42
CA ASP A 279 -16.30 -8.98 -2.28
C ASP A 279 -17.10 -7.76 -1.79
N ALA A 280 -17.81 -7.89 -0.67
CA ALA A 280 -18.60 -6.80 -0.11
C ALA A 280 -17.70 -5.83 0.70
N GLY A 281 -18.34 -4.92 1.44
CA GLY A 281 -17.67 -3.84 2.16
C GLY A 281 -17.90 -2.47 1.52
N THR A 282 -17.35 -1.47 2.20
CA THR A 282 -17.35 -0.03 1.90
C THR A 282 -16.71 0.29 0.54
N GLY A 283 -16.90 1.51 0.03
CA GLY A 283 -16.21 2.00 -1.17
C GLY A 283 -14.70 1.77 -1.14
N TRP A 284 -14.01 2.23 -0.10
CA TRP A 284 -12.57 1.99 0.08
C TRP A 284 -12.22 0.51 0.24
N SER A 285 -13.07 -0.30 0.89
CA SER A 285 -12.81 -1.73 1.07
C SER A 285 -12.82 -2.46 -0.28
N ARG A 286 -13.81 -2.15 -1.13
CA ARG A 286 -13.86 -2.68 -2.51
C ARG A 286 -12.65 -2.20 -3.31
N ALA A 287 -12.28 -0.93 -3.20
CA ALA A 287 -11.12 -0.36 -3.87
C ALA A 287 -9.80 -1.06 -3.46
N TRP A 288 -9.58 -1.32 -2.17
CA TRP A 288 -8.40 -2.07 -1.71
C TRP A 288 -8.39 -3.49 -2.27
N LYS A 289 -9.55 -4.16 -2.28
CA LYS A 289 -9.70 -5.50 -2.87
C LYS A 289 -9.42 -5.55 -4.37
N ILE A 290 -9.70 -4.49 -5.14
CA ILE A 290 -9.27 -4.41 -6.56
C ILE A 290 -7.75 -4.56 -6.64
N ASN A 291 -7.01 -3.81 -5.82
CA ASN A 291 -5.55 -3.84 -5.78
C ASN A 291 -5.01 -5.20 -5.30
N PHE A 292 -5.63 -5.81 -4.28
CA PHE A 292 -5.24 -7.16 -3.84
C PHE A 292 -5.40 -8.21 -4.94
N TRP A 293 -6.55 -8.24 -5.60
CA TRP A 293 -6.79 -9.20 -6.68
C TRP A 293 -5.91 -8.93 -7.91
N ALA A 294 -5.55 -7.67 -8.16
CA ALA A 294 -4.54 -7.32 -9.17
C ALA A 294 -3.15 -7.87 -8.81
N ARG A 295 -2.73 -7.78 -7.54
CA ARG A 295 -1.46 -8.35 -7.05
C ARG A 295 -1.44 -9.89 -7.03
N LEU A 296 -2.61 -10.53 -6.97
CA LEU A 296 -2.77 -11.98 -7.12
C LEU A 296 -2.98 -12.44 -8.58
N TYR A 297 -2.83 -11.54 -9.55
CA TYR A 297 -2.98 -11.80 -10.99
C TYR A 297 -4.38 -12.26 -11.41
N ASP A 298 -5.41 -11.89 -10.64
CA ASP A 298 -6.81 -12.23 -10.94
C ASP A 298 -7.56 -11.02 -11.50
N GLY A 299 -7.34 -10.74 -12.80
CA GLY A 299 -7.92 -9.60 -13.49
C GLY A 299 -9.45 -9.63 -13.54
N ASN A 300 -10.04 -10.81 -13.62
CA ASN A 300 -11.50 -10.97 -13.66
C ASN A 300 -12.14 -10.63 -12.32
N ARG A 301 -11.53 -11.06 -11.21
CA ARG A 301 -11.98 -10.73 -9.86
C ARG A 301 -11.81 -9.24 -9.55
N ALA A 302 -10.67 -8.66 -9.92
CA ALA A 302 -10.43 -7.22 -9.82
C ALA A 302 -11.47 -6.41 -10.63
N PHE A 303 -11.78 -6.82 -11.87
CA PHE A 303 -12.80 -6.19 -12.70
C PHE A 303 -14.22 -6.32 -12.14
N LYS A 304 -14.56 -7.45 -11.51
CA LYS A 304 -15.84 -7.63 -10.82
C LYS A 304 -16.00 -6.59 -9.70
N LEU A 305 -14.96 -6.40 -8.89
CA LEU A 305 -14.94 -5.42 -7.81
C LEU A 305 -14.95 -3.97 -8.32
N LEU A 306 -14.26 -3.69 -9.42
CA LEU A 306 -14.31 -2.37 -10.06
C LEU A 306 -15.74 -2.01 -10.49
N LYS A 307 -16.47 -2.95 -11.13
CA LYS A 307 -17.89 -2.74 -11.47
C LYS A 307 -18.74 -2.55 -10.21
N SER A 308 -18.47 -3.34 -9.17
CA SER A 308 -19.15 -3.26 -7.87
C SER A 308 -18.95 -1.89 -7.21
N LEU A 309 -17.76 -1.29 -7.30
CA LEU A 309 -17.48 0.07 -6.81
C LEU A 309 -18.27 1.15 -7.57
N LEU A 310 -18.51 0.92 -8.87
CA LEU A 310 -19.22 1.83 -9.76
C LEU A 310 -20.75 1.64 -9.78
N GLU A 311 -21.30 0.76 -8.94
CA GLU A 311 -22.75 0.60 -8.81
C GLU A 311 -23.40 1.90 -8.31
N PRO A 312 -24.45 2.43 -8.97
CA PRO A 312 -25.10 3.66 -8.55
C PRO A 312 -25.68 3.56 -7.14
N THR A 313 -25.50 4.61 -6.33
CA THR A 313 -26.09 4.72 -4.99
C THR A 313 -26.64 6.11 -4.72
N SER A 314 -27.67 6.18 -3.89
CA SER A 314 -28.34 7.40 -3.44
C SER A 314 -28.45 7.51 -1.92
N GLY A 315 -28.05 6.49 -1.18
CA GLY A 315 -28.11 6.47 0.28
C GLY A 315 -27.02 7.31 0.93
N SER A 316 -27.36 7.98 2.03
CA SER A 316 -26.42 8.76 2.85
C SER A 316 -26.16 8.15 4.24
N GLU A 317 -26.93 7.13 4.63
CA GLU A 317 -26.79 6.45 5.92
C GLU A 317 -25.50 5.61 5.97
N VAL A 318 -24.80 5.67 7.10
CA VAL A 318 -23.56 4.91 7.30
C VAL A 318 -23.86 3.42 7.29
N ASN A 319 -23.21 2.68 6.38
CA ASN A 319 -23.30 1.22 6.33
C ASN A 319 -21.90 0.61 6.18
N MET A 320 -21.38 0.08 7.29
CA MET A 320 -20.01 -0.44 7.40
C MET A 320 -19.80 -1.82 6.76
N HIS A 321 -20.87 -2.58 6.47
CA HIS A 321 -20.75 -3.97 5.98
C HIS A 321 -21.07 -4.12 4.49
N ARG A 322 -22.00 -3.32 3.98
CA ARG A 322 -22.49 -3.40 2.59
C ARG A 322 -22.67 -2.05 1.92
N GLY A 323 -22.42 -0.96 2.63
CA GLY A 323 -22.37 0.36 2.00
C GLY A 323 -21.31 0.37 0.92
N SER A 324 -21.60 0.87 -0.26
CA SER A 324 -20.64 1.16 -1.33
C SER A 324 -21.39 1.77 -2.50
N GLY A 325 -20.66 1.99 -3.58
CA GLY A 325 -21.20 2.46 -4.85
C GLY A 325 -20.71 3.86 -5.17
N THR A 326 -21.34 4.43 -6.17
CA THR A 326 -20.96 5.69 -6.76
C THR A 326 -22.17 6.60 -6.85
N TYR A 327 -22.08 7.80 -6.29
CA TYR A 327 -23.11 8.83 -6.39
C TYR A 327 -23.22 9.35 -7.83
N ALA A 328 -24.29 10.09 -8.14
CA ALA A 328 -24.54 10.62 -9.49
C ALA A 328 -23.40 11.51 -10.05
N ASN A 329 -22.62 12.14 -9.17
CA ASN A 329 -21.44 12.96 -9.51
C ASN A 329 -20.13 12.15 -9.57
N LEU A 330 -20.21 10.82 -9.57
CA LEU A 330 -19.09 9.88 -9.53
C LEU A 330 -18.28 9.85 -8.22
N PHE A 331 -18.73 10.51 -7.16
CA PHE A 331 -18.10 10.35 -5.85
C PHE A 331 -18.38 8.96 -5.26
N CYS A 332 -17.32 8.37 -4.71
CA CYS A 332 -17.37 7.10 -4.02
C CYS A 332 -18.20 7.24 -2.74
N ALA A 333 -19.07 6.26 -2.53
CA ALA A 333 -19.82 6.13 -1.29
C ALA A 333 -19.11 5.17 -0.35
N HIS A 334 -18.84 5.64 0.86
CA HIS A 334 -18.66 4.73 1.98
C HIS A 334 -19.96 3.92 2.22
N PRO A 335 -21.20 4.49 2.24
CA PRO A 335 -21.63 5.89 2.39
C PRO A 335 -21.44 6.42 3.82
N PRO A 336 -21.39 7.76 4.02
CA PRO A 336 -21.55 8.84 3.03
C PRO A 336 -20.31 9.03 2.11
N PHE A 337 -20.22 10.14 1.36
CA PHE A 337 -19.07 10.42 0.49
C PHE A 337 -17.74 10.31 1.24
N GLN A 338 -16.86 9.47 0.68
CA GLN A 338 -15.43 9.36 1.02
C GLN A 338 -14.63 9.24 -0.28
N ILE A 339 -13.54 10.00 -0.40
CA ILE A 339 -12.76 10.11 -1.65
C ILE A 339 -11.81 8.93 -1.86
N ASP A 340 -11.44 8.25 -0.78
CA ASP A 340 -10.54 7.11 -0.76
C ASP A 340 -10.85 6.08 -1.84
N GLY A 341 -12.10 5.60 -1.94
CA GLY A 341 -12.46 4.60 -2.94
C GLY A 341 -12.34 5.08 -4.39
N ASN A 342 -12.48 6.39 -4.68
CA ASN A 342 -12.21 6.91 -6.02
C ASN A 342 -10.72 6.75 -6.39
N LEU A 343 -9.83 7.09 -5.46
CA LEU A 343 -8.38 7.11 -5.67
C LEU A 343 -7.81 5.69 -5.61
N GLY A 344 -8.27 4.87 -4.67
CA GLY A 344 -7.94 3.45 -4.61
C GLY A 344 -8.44 2.65 -5.82
N GLY A 345 -9.61 2.98 -6.37
CA GLY A 345 -10.11 2.38 -7.61
C GLY A 345 -9.26 2.78 -8.83
N THR A 346 -8.77 4.02 -8.87
CA THR A 346 -7.84 4.50 -9.90
C THR A 346 -6.51 3.74 -9.83
N ALA A 347 -5.94 3.60 -8.62
CA ALA A 347 -4.74 2.79 -8.40
C ALA A 347 -4.96 1.33 -8.80
N GLY A 348 -6.13 0.76 -8.48
CA GLY A 348 -6.48 -0.61 -8.84
C GLY A 348 -6.50 -0.86 -10.34
N ILE A 349 -7.00 0.09 -11.14
CA ILE A 349 -6.92 0.01 -12.61
C ILE A 349 -5.46 0.02 -13.07
N ALA A 350 -4.62 0.89 -12.49
CA ALA A 350 -3.20 0.93 -12.83
C ALA A 350 -2.49 -0.38 -12.47
N GLU A 351 -2.70 -0.92 -11.27
CA GLU A 351 -2.13 -2.19 -10.80
C GLU A 351 -2.57 -3.42 -11.61
N MET A 352 -3.76 -3.38 -12.23
CA MET A 352 -4.18 -4.41 -13.19
C MET A 352 -3.39 -4.36 -14.51
N LEU A 353 -2.93 -3.17 -14.90
CA LEU A 353 -2.27 -2.90 -16.18
C LEU A 353 -0.74 -2.90 -16.08
N ILE A 354 -0.17 -2.53 -14.93
CA ILE A 354 1.28 -2.47 -14.73
C ILE A 354 1.65 -2.63 -13.25
N GLN A 355 2.71 -3.41 -13.00
CA GLN A 355 3.31 -3.62 -11.68
C GLN A 355 4.83 -3.46 -11.75
N SER A 356 5.45 -2.96 -10.68
CA SER A 356 6.89 -2.69 -10.64
C SER A 356 7.55 -2.85 -9.25
N GLN A 357 6.83 -3.40 -8.29
CA GLN A 357 7.24 -3.51 -6.89
C GLN A 357 8.28 -4.62 -6.62
N ASP A 358 8.35 -5.64 -7.48
CA ASP A 358 9.23 -6.81 -7.30
C ASP A 358 10.60 -6.65 -8.00
N GLY A 359 11.01 -5.41 -8.30
CA GLY A 359 12.30 -5.10 -8.95
C GLY A 359 12.32 -5.34 -10.47
N TYR A 360 11.16 -5.53 -11.09
CA TYR A 360 10.98 -5.64 -12.54
C TYR A 360 9.62 -5.07 -12.95
N ILE A 361 9.50 -4.67 -14.21
CA ILE A 361 8.26 -4.20 -14.84
C ILE A 361 7.47 -5.41 -15.32
N GLN A 362 6.25 -5.56 -14.82
CA GLN A 362 5.27 -6.52 -15.32
C GLN A 362 4.11 -5.78 -15.98
N LEU A 363 3.93 -6.05 -17.27
CA LEU A 363 2.87 -5.45 -18.07
C LEU A 363 1.67 -6.39 -18.12
N LEU A 364 0.48 -5.82 -17.96
CA LEU A 364 -0.80 -6.52 -17.95
C LEU A 364 -0.86 -7.70 -16.94
N PRO A 365 -0.38 -7.53 -15.69
CA PRO A 365 -0.33 -8.61 -14.70
C PRO A 365 -1.70 -9.20 -14.37
N ALA A 366 -2.78 -8.40 -14.47
CA ALA A 366 -4.14 -8.82 -14.15
C ALA A 366 -5.14 -8.21 -15.15
N LEU A 367 -4.91 -8.41 -16.45
CA LEU A 367 -5.83 -7.98 -17.50
C LEU A 367 -7.15 -8.79 -17.43
N PRO A 368 -8.33 -8.16 -17.34
CA PRO A 368 -9.61 -8.87 -17.41
C PRO A 368 -9.90 -9.35 -18.82
N ASP A 369 -10.56 -10.52 -18.94
CA ASP A 369 -10.99 -11.07 -20.23
C ASP A 369 -11.94 -10.12 -20.99
N LYS A 370 -12.59 -9.21 -20.26
CA LYS A 370 -13.51 -8.20 -20.79
C LYS A 370 -12.81 -7.00 -21.40
N TRP A 371 -11.48 -6.91 -21.35
CA TRP A 371 -10.67 -5.89 -21.99
C TRP A 371 -9.77 -6.51 -23.08
N PRO A 372 -10.36 -7.12 -24.15
CA PRO A 372 -9.58 -7.87 -25.13
C PRO A 372 -8.58 -7.02 -25.92
N THR A 373 -8.89 -5.75 -26.12
CA THR A 373 -8.06 -4.82 -26.88
C THR A 373 -8.02 -3.48 -26.17
N GLY A 374 -6.83 -2.89 -26.11
CA GLY A 374 -6.66 -1.59 -25.48
C GLY A 374 -5.22 -1.12 -25.50
N ARG A 375 -5.02 0.04 -24.88
CA ARG A 375 -3.70 0.63 -24.66
C ARG A 375 -3.72 1.54 -23.44
N PHE A 376 -2.57 1.70 -22.82
CA PHE A 376 -2.31 2.80 -21.88
C PHE A 376 -1.05 3.55 -22.29
N LYS A 377 -0.94 4.81 -21.85
CA LYS A 377 0.25 5.64 -21.99
C LYS A 377 0.43 6.46 -20.73
N GLY A 378 1.68 6.68 -20.35
CA GLY A 378 2.02 7.65 -19.33
C GLY A 378 2.07 7.10 -17.92
N LEU A 379 1.85 5.79 -17.71
CA LEU A 379 1.98 5.21 -16.37
C LEU A 379 3.46 5.16 -15.96
N ARG A 380 3.76 5.39 -14.69
CA ARG A 380 5.12 5.34 -14.16
C ARG A 380 5.44 3.96 -13.62
N VAL A 381 6.73 3.66 -13.53
CA VAL A 381 7.27 2.48 -12.84
C VAL A 381 8.38 2.88 -11.87
N ARG A 382 8.53 2.09 -10.80
CA ARG A 382 9.71 2.18 -9.93
C ARG A 382 10.99 2.02 -10.76
N GLY A 383 12.02 2.77 -10.39
CA GLY A 383 13.27 2.88 -11.15
C GLY A 383 13.35 4.07 -12.11
N GLY A 384 12.33 4.94 -12.16
CA GLY A 384 12.41 6.21 -12.89
C GLY A 384 12.12 6.09 -14.39
N ALA A 385 10.99 5.50 -14.77
CA ALA A 385 10.54 5.46 -16.15
C ALA A 385 9.03 5.67 -16.32
N GLU A 386 8.66 6.11 -17.52
CA GLU A 386 7.30 6.11 -18.05
C GLU A 386 7.11 4.89 -18.97
N ALA A 387 5.96 4.24 -18.88
CA ALA A 387 5.58 3.10 -19.67
C ALA A 387 4.31 3.37 -20.48
N ALA A 388 4.27 2.76 -21.67
CA ALA A 388 3.07 2.60 -22.47
C ALA A 388 2.98 1.15 -22.95
N ALA A 389 1.77 0.66 -23.15
CA ALA A 389 1.56 -0.68 -23.70
C ALA A 389 0.31 -0.73 -24.56
N SER A 390 0.31 -1.61 -25.55
CA SER A 390 -0.86 -1.96 -26.36
C SER A 390 -1.06 -3.46 -26.35
N TRP A 391 -2.32 -3.88 -26.41
CA TRP A 391 -2.69 -5.29 -26.46
C TRP A 391 -3.89 -5.52 -27.36
N SER A 392 -3.97 -6.74 -27.87
CA SER A 392 -5.07 -7.25 -28.70
C SER A 392 -5.27 -8.72 -28.40
N ASP A 393 -6.52 -9.19 -28.45
CA ASP A 393 -6.90 -10.57 -28.11
C ASP A 393 -6.37 -11.02 -26.74
N ASN A 394 -6.42 -10.12 -25.74
CA ASN A 394 -5.89 -10.30 -24.39
C ASN A 394 -4.36 -10.57 -24.33
N ARG A 395 -3.61 -10.21 -25.38
CA ARG A 395 -2.17 -10.38 -25.46
C ARG A 395 -1.45 -9.06 -25.67
N LEU A 396 -0.47 -8.77 -24.82
CA LEU A 396 0.47 -7.68 -24.98
C LEU A 396 1.16 -7.79 -26.36
N SER A 397 1.00 -6.77 -27.19
CA SER A 397 1.60 -6.74 -28.53
C SER A 397 2.86 -5.88 -28.54
N SER A 398 2.81 -4.71 -27.89
CA SER A 398 3.95 -3.81 -27.80
C SER A 398 3.96 -3.03 -26.49
N ALA A 399 5.15 -2.58 -26.11
CA ALA A 399 5.36 -1.67 -25.01
C ALA A 399 6.44 -0.65 -25.32
N THR A 400 6.38 0.49 -24.65
CA THR A 400 7.41 1.52 -24.69
C THR A 400 7.86 1.80 -23.28
N ILE A 401 9.18 1.76 -23.05
CA ILE A 401 9.81 2.19 -21.79
C ILE A 401 10.63 3.44 -22.09
N LYS A 402 10.25 4.57 -21.50
CA LYS A 402 10.96 5.84 -21.59
C LYS A 402 11.62 6.15 -20.27
N ALA A 403 12.94 6.20 -20.28
CA ALA A 403 13.73 6.47 -19.08
C ALA A 403 13.65 7.95 -18.70
N LEU A 404 13.38 8.22 -17.43
CA LEU A 404 13.47 9.54 -16.82
C LEU A 404 14.79 9.69 -16.03
N ASN A 405 15.35 8.55 -15.62
CA ASN A 405 16.66 8.43 -14.99
C ASN A 405 17.48 7.37 -15.72
N ASP A 406 18.81 7.49 -15.64
CA ASP A 406 19.72 6.43 -16.09
C ASP A 406 19.44 5.15 -15.29
N ASN A 407 19.04 4.07 -15.96
CA ASN A 407 18.79 2.80 -15.29
C ASN A 407 18.83 1.60 -16.26
N THR A 408 18.84 0.39 -15.68
CA THR A 408 18.55 -0.86 -16.38
C THR A 408 17.17 -1.34 -15.97
N PHE A 409 16.24 -1.37 -16.93
CA PHE A 409 14.87 -1.79 -16.69
C PHE A 409 14.69 -3.26 -17.06
N LYS A 410 14.38 -4.09 -16.07
CA LYS A 410 13.99 -5.49 -16.28
C LYS A 410 12.50 -5.55 -16.60
N VAL A 411 12.13 -6.25 -17.67
CA VAL A 411 10.73 -6.44 -18.11
C VAL A 411 10.41 -7.92 -18.13
N LYS A 412 9.36 -8.33 -17.43
CA LYS A 412 8.89 -9.73 -17.41
C LYS A 412 8.30 -10.10 -18.77
N ILE A 413 8.76 -11.22 -19.32
CA ILE A 413 8.27 -11.74 -20.60
C ILE A 413 6.93 -12.44 -20.36
N PRO A 414 5.86 -12.09 -21.08
CA PRO A 414 4.59 -12.83 -21.01
C PRO A 414 4.80 -14.29 -21.41
N GLY A 415 4.15 -15.24 -20.72
CA GLY A 415 4.39 -16.67 -20.90
C GLY A 415 4.10 -17.22 -22.31
N TYR A 416 3.39 -16.48 -23.16
CA TYR A 416 3.16 -16.87 -24.56
C TYR A 416 4.22 -16.34 -25.53
N ALA A 417 5.06 -15.37 -25.14
CA ALA A 417 6.00 -14.71 -26.05
C ALA A 417 7.31 -15.50 -26.11
N THR A 418 7.71 -15.96 -27.29
CA THR A 418 8.99 -16.66 -27.52
C THR A 418 10.12 -15.70 -27.87
N THR A 419 9.79 -14.55 -28.48
CA THR A 419 10.77 -13.55 -28.91
C THR A 419 10.34 -12.17 -28.46
N VAL A 420 11.29 -11.40 -27.93
CA VAL A 420 11.10 -9.97 -27.62
C VAL A 420 12.10 -9.16 -28.45
N LYS A 421 11.62 -8.14 -29.16
CA LYS A 421 12.48 -7.24 -29.94
C LYS A 421 12.51 -5.85 -29.36
N GLN A 422 13.70 -5.25 -29.26
CA GLN A 422 13.91 -3.83 -29.02
C GLN A 422 14.23 -3.13 -30.35
N ASN A 423 13.38 -2.20 -30.78
CA ASN A 423 13.59 -1.42 -32.01
C ASN A 423 13.94 -2.32 -33.22
N GLY A 424 13.26 -3.47 -33.34
CA GLY A 424 13.45 -4.46 -34.40
C GLY A 424 14.58 -5.48 -34.19
N LYS A 425 15.41 -5.35 -33.14
CA LYS A 425 16.48 -6.30 -32.79
C LYS A 425 16.04 -7.21 -31.64
N GLU A 426 16.25 -8.51 -31.79
CA GLU A 426 15.93 -9.48 -30.73
C GLU A 426 16.78 -9.26 -29.48
N LEU A 427 16.14 -9.31 -28.31
CA LEU A 427 16.76 -9.25 -27.00
C LEU A 427 17.03 -10.66 -26.47
N THR A 428 18.09 -10.79 -25.68
CA THR A 428 18.35 -12.02 -24.92
C THR A 428 17.43 -12.10 -23.73
N ALA A 429 16.69 -13.21 -23.63
CA ALA A 429 15.85 -13.53 -22.49
C ALA A 429 16.66 -14.29 -21.42
N GLU A 430 16.58 -13.84 -20.18
CA GLU A 430 17.23 -14.47 -19.03
C GLU A 430 16.20 -14.68 -17.91
N ASN A 431 16.00 -15.93 -17.51
CA ASN A 431 15.07 -16.32 -16.43
C ASN A 431 13.66 -15.76 -16.57
N GLY A 432 13.15 -15.63 -17.80
CA GLY A 432 11.81 -15.08 -18.08
C GLY A 432 11.74 -13.54 -18.13
N TYR A 433 12.88 -12.85 -18.19
CA TYR A 433 12.98 -11.40 -18.29
C TYR A 433 13.84 -10.96 -19.48
N VAL A 434 13.60 -9.74 -19.97
CA VAL A 434 14.56 -8.99 -20.78
C VAL A 434 15.02 -7.74 -20.04
N SER A 435 16.23 -7.28 -20.32
CA SER A 435 16.76 -6.04 -19.74
C SER A 435 16.97 -5.00 -20.82
N VAL A 436 16.56 -3.75 -20.57
CA VAL A 436 16.89 -2.60 -21.41
C VAL A 436 17.68 -1.57 -20.62
N VAL A 437 18.89 -1.27 -21.09
CA VAL A 437 19.75 -0.23 -20.51
C VAL A 437 19.43 1.08 -21.21
N LEU A 438 18.97 2.07 -20.46
CA LEU A 438 18.55 3.36 -21.00
C LEU A 438 19.14 4.51 -20.19
N LYS A 439 19.57 5.56 -20.91
CA LYS A 439 19.89 6.87 -20.35
C LYS A 439 18.63 7.72 -20.23
N ALA A 440 18.62 8.68 -19.30
CA ALA A 440 17.54 9.64 -19.18
C ALA A 440 17.18 10.28 -20.53
N GLY A 441 15.89 10.29 -20.87
CA GLY A 441 15.37 10.76 -22.15
C GLY A 441 15.36 9.73 -23.28
N GLN A 442 16.01 8.57 -23.13
CA GLN A 442 15.96 7.49 -24.12
C GLN A 442 14.67 6.66 -24.00
N GLU A 443 14.32 6.03 -25.12
CA GLU A 443 13.12 5.20 -25.26
C GLU A 443 13.47 3.84 -25.88
N ALA A 444 12.96 2.77 -25.28
CA ALA A 444 12.94 1.43 -25.87
C ALA A 444 11.53 1.06 -26.31
N LYS A 445 11.36 0.69 -27.59
CA LYS A 445 10.14 0.07 -28.09
C LYS A 445 10.31 -1.44 -28.11
N LEU A 446 9.46 -2.13 -27.38
CA LEU A 446 9.43 -3.57 -27.22
C LEU A 446 8.27 -4.16 -28.01
N GLU A 447 8.55 -5.23 -28.75
CA GLU A 447 7.56 -6.06 -29.45
C GLU A 447 7.60 -7.47 -28.87
N PHE A 448 6.44 -8.04 -28.54
CA PHE A 448 6.31 -9.37 -27.94
C PHE A 448 5.68 -10.32 -28.97
N ILE A 449 6.45 -11.33 -29.40
CA ILE A 449 6.10 -12.23 -30.50
C ILE A 449 5.87 -13.64 -29.95
N PRO A 450 4.72 -14.29 -30.23
CA PRO A 450 4.43 -15.66 -29.84
C PRO A 450 5.26 -16.75 -30.54
#